data_AF-A0A2M7M1F7-F1
#
_entry.id   AF-A0A2M7M1F7-F1
#
_cell.length_a   1.000
_cell.length_b   1.000
_cell.length_c   1.000
_cell.angle_alpha   90.00
_cell.angle_beta   90.00
_cell.angle_gamma   90.00
#
_symmetry.space_group_name_H-M   'P 1'
#
loop_
_entity.id
_entity.type
_entity.pdbx_description
1 polymer ?
#
loop_
_entity_poly.entity_id
_entity_poly.type
_entity_poly.pdbx_seq_one_letter_code
_entity_poly.pdbx_strand_id
1 'polypeptide(L)' 'KNLKRYYQAWELRQQGKTYKKIGEIMGFSKSWAGTMVSFINFKIKYQKQRRISGELKELVKKYPNI' A
#
# COMPACT_ATOMS: atom_id res chain seq x y z
N LYS A 1 12.00 -6.18 -1.60
CA LYS A 1 11.21 -5.17 -0.83
C LYS A 1 9.84 -5.77 -0.51
N ASN A 2 9.37 -5.73 0.75
CA ASN A 2 8.12 -6.38 1.18
C ASN A 2 6.86 -5.64 0.68
N LEU A 3 6.38 -5.95 -0.53
CA LEU A 3 5.16 -5.39 -1.13
C LEU A 3 3.93 -5.55 -0.22
N LYS A 4 3.88 -6.63 0.56
CA LYS A 4 2.87 -6.87 1.61
C LYS A 4 2.77 -5.71 2.61
N ARG A 5 3.90 -5.18 3.09
CA ARG A 5 3.90 -4.05 4.05
C ARG A 5 3.40 -2.77 3.39
N TYR A 6 3.71 -2.55 2.12
CA TYR A 6 3.23 -1.38 1.39
C TYR A 6 1.72 -1.40 1.24
N TYR A 7 1.17 -2.58 0.94
CA TYR A 7 -0.26 -2.80 0.82
C TYR A 7 -0.99 -2.62 2.17
N GLN A 8 -0.48 -3.22 3.26
CA GLN A 8 -1.03 -3.02 4.61
C GLN A 8 -1.10 -1.54 5.03
N ALA A 9 -0.06 -0.75 4.72
CA ALA A 9 -0.07 0.68 5.01
C ALA A 9 -1.15 1.43 4.18
N TRP A 10 -1.32 1.03 2.92
CA TRP A 10 -2.33 1.59 2.02
C TRP A 10 -3.76 1.25 2.47
N GLU A 11 -4.01 0.04 2.95
CA GLU A 11 -5.33 -0.36 3.45
C GLU A 11 -5.70 0.37 4.74
N LEU A 12 -4.79 0.43 5.72
CA LEU A 12 -5.02 1.23 6.92
C LEU A 12 -5.33 2.70 6.57
N ARG A 13 -4.74 3.21 5.47
CA ARG A 13 -5.09 4.53 4.94
C ARG A 13 -6.51 4.58 4.37
N GLN A 14 -6.97 3.57 3.65
CA GLN A 14 -8.35 3.47 3.15
C GLN A 14 -9.37 3.38 4.31
N GLN A 15 -9.00 2.74 5.43
CA GLN A 15 -9.78 2.71 6.66
C GLN A 15 -9.78 4.05 7.44
N GLY A 16 -9.23 5.13 6.87
CA GLY A 16 -9.22 6.47 7.45
C GLY A 16 -8.11 6.73 8.48
N LYS A 17 -7.16 5.82 8.68
CA LYS A 17 -6.05 6.06 9.62
C LYS A 17 -5.10 7.15 9.09
N THR A 18 -4.53 7.92 10.01
CA THR A 18 -3.49 8.92 9.71
C THR A 18 -2.14 8.22 9.52
N TYR A 19 -1.20 8.83 8.78
CA TYR A 19 0.15 8.26 8.62
C TYR A 19 0.89 8.08 9.94
N LYS A 20 0.64 8.96 10.93
CA LYS A 20 1.15 8.78 12.29
C LYS A 20 0.64 7.48 12.89
N LYS A 21 -0.68 7.25 12.86
CA LYS A 21 -1.28 6.04 13.43
C LYS A 21 -0.87 4.76 12.70
N ILE A 22 -0.72 4.84 11.38
CA ILE A 22 -0.22 3.72 10.55
C ILE A 22 1.22 3.38 10.96
N GLY A 23 2.08 4.39 11.11
CA GLY A 23 3.44 4.21 11.59
C GLY A 23 3.48 3.52 12.97
N GLU A 24 2.67 4.00 13.92
CA GLU A 24 2.53 3.37 15.24
C GLU A 24 2.10 1.89 15.16
N ILE A 25 1.07 1.58 14.37
CA ILE A 25 0.55 0.21 14.20
C ILE A 25 1.61 -0.72 13.58
N MET A 26 2.37 -0.22 12.62
CA MET A 26 3.31 -1.03 11.85
C MET A 26 4.74 -1.03 12.40
N GLY A 27 5.03 -0.22 13.41
CA GLY A 27 6.37 -0.08 13.99
C GLY A 27 7.34 0.74 13.14
N PHE A 28 6.85 1.74 12.39
CA PHE A 28 7.69 2.63 11.55
C PHE A 28 7.34 4.11 11.73
N SER A 29 8.13 5.01 11.14
CA SER A 29 7.85 6.44 11.19
C SER A 29 6.65 6.85 10.30
N LYS A 30 6.01 7.97 10.62
CA LYS A 30 4.93 8.56 9.81
C LYS A 30 5.35 8.79 8.35
N SER A 31 6.62 9.15 8.13
CA SER A 31 7.18 9.40 6.80
C SER A 31 7.26 8.11 5.99
N TRP A 32 7.67 7.00 6.62
CA TRP A 32 7.70 5.68 6.01
C TRP A 32 6.30 5.21 5.60
N ALA A 33 5.30 5.41 6.47
CA ALA A 33 3.90 5.13 6.13
C ALA A 33 3.44 5.93 4.90
N GLY A 34 3.75 7.22 4.84
CA GLY A 34 3.44 8.06 3.67
C GLY A 34 4.07 7.56 2.37
N THR A 35 5.35 7.17 2.41
CA THR A 35 6.06 6.60 1.25
C THR A 35 5.42 5.31 0.76
N MET A 36 5.02 4.42 1.68
CA MET A 36 4.38 3.15 1.35
C MET A 36 3.03 3.35 0.64
N VAL A 37 2.19 4.20 1.22
CA VAL A 37 0.87 4.54 0.65
C VAL A 37 1.03 5.19 -0.72
N SER A 38 1.95 6.15 -0.84
CA SER A 38 2.20 6.86 -2.09
C SER A 38 2.68 5.93 -3.21
N PHE A 39 3.49 4.92 -2.86
CA PHE A 39 3.94 3.92 -3.82
C PHE A 39 2.78 3.09 -4.37
N ILE A 40 1.85 2.64 -3.52
CA ILE A 40 0.66 1.90 -3.98
C ILE A 40 -0.25 2.80 -4.82
N ASN A 41 -0.51 4.03 -4.38
CA ASN A 41 -1.29 5.01 -5.16
C ASN A 41 -0.64 5.29 -6.52
N PHE A 42 0.68 5.43 -6.58
CA PHE A 42 1.42 5.54 -7.82
C PHE A 42 1.21 4.30 -8.70
N LYS A 43 1.38 3.09 -8.15
CA LYS A 43 1.17 1.84 -8.88
C LYS A 43 -0.24 1.72 -9.45
N ILE A 44 -1.28 2.12 -8.70
CA ILE A 44 -2.69 2.14 -9.13
C ILE A 44 -2.94 3.22 -10.18
N LYS A 45 -2.42 4.45 -9.98
CA LYS A 45 -2.61 5.58 -10.89
C LYS A 45 -1.99 5.32 -12.27
N TYR A 46 -0.78 4.78 -12.29
CA TYR A 46 -0.03 4.51 -13.53
C TYR A 46 -0.28 3.10 -14.07
N GLN A 47 -1.12 2.31 -13.40
CA GLN A 47 -1.55 0.97 -13.81
C GLN A 47 -2.26 0.96 -15.17
N LYS A 48 -2.89 2.08 -15.55
CA LYS A 48 -3.55 2.24 -16.87
C LYS A 48 -2.56 2.38 -18.04
N GLN A 49 -1.27 2.67 -17.80
CA GLN A 49 -0.34 3.03 -18.88
C GLN A 49 0.67 1.93 -19.24
N ARG A 50 1.01 0.99 -18.35
CA ARG A 50 1.89 -0.15 -18.69
C ARG A 50 1.54 -1.38 -17.84
N ARG A 51 1.37 -2.52 -18.52
CA ARG A 51 1.28 -3.91 -18.01
C ARG A 51 1.63 -4.03 -16.51
N ILE A 52 0.63 -4.31 -15.70
CA ILE A 52 0.82 -4.79 -14.32
C ILE A 52 1.69 -6.05 -14.37
N SER A 53 2.82 -6.09 -13.66
CA SER A 53 3.52 -7.35 -13.41
C SER A 53 2.58 -8.27 -12.64
N GLY A 54 2.45 -9.54 -13.06
CA GLY A 54 1.44 -10.49 -12.55
C GLY A 54 1.28 -10.50 -11.03
N GLU A 55 2.36 -10.29 -10.28
CA GLU A 55 2.40 -10.17 -8.82
C GLU A 55 1.35 -9.22 -8.21
N LEU A 56 1.13 -8.03 -8.79
CA LEU A 56 0.20 -7.06 -8.18
C LEU A 56 -1.26 -7.49 -8.39
N LYS A 57 -1.57 -8.11 -9.54
CA LYS A 57 -2.89 -8.70 -9.79
C LYS A 57 -3.16 -9.85 -8.84
N GLU A 58 -2.16 -10.69 -8.60
CA GLU A 58 -2.28 -11.81 -7.66
C GLU A 58 -2.47 -11.35 -6.22
N LEU A 59 -1.78 -10.28 -5.79
CA LEU A 59 -1.96 -9.73 -4.45
C LEU A 59 -3.36 -9.14 -4.22
N VAL A 60 -3.88 -8.35 -5.16
CA VAL A 60 -5.25 -7.80 -5.08
C VAL A 60 -6.29 -8.92 -5.09
N LYS A 61 -6.09 -9.98 -5.87
CA LYS A 61 -6.99 -11.14 -5.90
C LYS A 61 -6.91 -11.98 -4.61
N LYS A 62 -5.72 -12.07 -4.00
CA LYS A 62 -5.46 -12.86 -2.78
C LYS A 62 -5.91 -12.15 -1.50
N TYR A 63 -5.94 -10.82 -1.50
CA TYR A 63 -6.34 -10.01 -0.35
C TYR A 63 -7.35 -8.94 -0.77
N PRO A 64 -8.61 -9.31 -1.07
CA PRO A 64 -9.63 -8.34 -1.47
C PRO A 64 -10.04 -7.37 -0.35
N ASN A 65 -9.72 -7.70 0.92
CA ASN A 65 -10.07 -6.93 2.12
C ASN A 65 -8.88 -6.82 3.11
N ILE A 66 -7.64 -6.71 2.62
CA ILE A 66 -6.48 -6.21 3.39
C ILE A 66 -5.86 -5.04 2.61
#